data_AF-A0A8X8W2U7-F1
#
_entry.id   AF-A0A8X8W2U7-F1
#
_cell.length_a   1.000
_cell.length_b   1.000
_cell.length_c   1.000
_cell.angle_alpha   90.00
_cell.angle_beta   90.00
_cell.angle_gamma   90.00
#
_symmetry.space_group_name_H-M   'P 1'
#
loop_
_entity.id
_entity.type
_entity.pdbx_description
1 polymer ?
#
loop_
_entity_poly.entity_id
_entity_poly.type
_entity_poly.pdbx_seq_one_letter_code
_entity_poly.pdbx_strand_id
1 'polypeptide(L)'
;MPFFYLVNNRLCFALLWNVIAVTTAWIKLGDAKIWFLAIIYFISGVPGAYVLWYRPLYRAFRTESAMKFGWFFMLYMLHIGFCIFASVAPPVVFRGKSLTGILPAIDVIGDHVLVGIFYFIGFGLFCLESVLSIWVIQQVYMYFRGSGKAAELKREAARGALRAAV
;
A
#
# COMPACT_ATOMS: atom_id res chain seq x y z
N MET A 1 -5.07 -7.23 15.61
CA MET A 1 -4.75 -5.79 15.68
C MET A 1 -3.26 -5.47 15.58
N PRO A 2 -2.32 -6.11 16.30
CA PRO A 2 -0.91 -5.68 16.28
C PRO A 2 -0.24 -5.76 14.90
N PHE A 3 -0.63 -6.72 14.05
CA PHE A 3 -0.13 -6.85 12.67
C PHE A 3 -0.46 -5.63 11.78
N PHE A 4 -1.57 -4.93 12.04
CA PHE A 4 -1.99 -3.76 11.24
C PHE A 4 -1.21 -2.51 11.60
N TYR A 5 -0.85 -2.35 12.87
CA TYR A 5 0.09 -1.31 13.29
C TYR A 5 1.47 -1.56 12.69
N LEU A 6 1.89 -2.82 12.60
CA LEU A 6 3.17 -3.19 11.98
C LEU A 6 3.21 -2.76 10.50
N VAL A 7 2.19 -3.10 9.71
CA VAL A 7 2.06 -2.66 8.30
C VAL A 7 2.11 -1.13 8.21
N ASN A 8 1.31 -0.41 9.00
CA ASN A 8 1.29 1.05 8.91
C ASN A 8 2.66 1.69 9.26
N ASN A 9 3.33 1.20 10.30
CA ASN A 9 4.66 1.68 10.68
C ASN A 9 5.69 1.39 9.58
N ARG A 10 5.65 0.20 8.96
CA ARG A 10 6.57 -0.18 7.90
C ARG A 10 6.35 0.62 6.62
N LEU A 11 5.10 0.91 6.26
CA LEU A 11 4.78 1.86 5.20
C LEU A 11 5.37 3.25 5.48
N CYS A 12 5.27 3.76 6.72
CA CYS A 12 5.91 5.02 7.10
C CYS A 12 7.42 4.97 6.88
N PHE A 13 8.10 3.90 7.31
CA PHE A 13 9.54 3.73 7.12
C PHE A 13 9.91 3.64 5.63
N ALA A 14 9.14 2.90 4.83
CA ALA A 14 9.38 2.78 3.38
C ALA A 14 9.22 4.12 2.66
N LEU A 15 8.17 4.89 2.98
CA LEU A 15 7.94 6.20 2.39
C LEU A 15 8.95 7.24 2.89
N LEU A 16 9.38 7.18 4.15
CA LEU A 16 10.45 8.02 4.68
C LEU A 16 11.77 7.76 3.93
N TRP A 17 12.12 6.48 3.77
CA TRP A 17 13.29 6.09 2.98
C TRP A 17 13.17 6.55 1.53
N ASN A 18 11.97 6.47 0.94
CA ASN A 18 11.70 6.97 -0.39
C ASN A 18 12.00 8.47 -0.51
N VAL A 19 11.60 9.29 0.47
CA VAL A 19 11.93 10.73 0.49
C VAL A 19 13.44 10.95 0.57
N ILE A 20 14.16 10.21 1.42
CA ILE A 20 15.62 10.32 1.55
C ILE A 20 16.30 9.98 0.22
N ALA A 21 15.95 8.83 -0.36
CA ALA A 21 16.51 8.37 -1.63
C ALA A 21 16.22 9.34 -2.78
N VAL A 22 14.98 9.79 -2.92
CA VAL A 22 14.60 10.74 -3.98
C VAL A 22 15.22 12.12 -3.75
N THR A 23 15.48 12.51 -2.50
CA THR A 23 16.25 13.74 -2.21
C THR A 23 17.68 13.62 -2.75
N THR A 24 18.35 12.47 -2.55
CA THR A 24 19.68 12.25 -3.15
C THR A 24 19.63 12.23 -4.68
N ALA A 25 18.60 11.64 -5.26
CA ALA A 25 18.39 11.62 -6.70
C ALA A 25 18.15 13.02 -7.26
N TRP A 26 17.34 13.85 -6.59
CA TRP A 26 17.09 15.23 -6.98
C TRP A 26 18.36 16.08 -6.95
N ILE A 27 19.19 15.96 -5.90
CA ILE A 27 20.46 16.69 -5.80
C ILE A 27 21.42 16.32 -6.95
N LYS A 28 21.39 15.07 -7.43
CA LYS A 28 22.28 14.59 -8.50
C LYS A 28 21.72 14.78 -9.92
N LEU A 29 20.42 14.59 -10.10
CA LEU A 29 19.74 14.59 -11.41
C LEU A 29 19.02 15.91 -11.72
N GLY A 30 18.81 16.78 -10.73
CA GLY A 30 18.20 18.11 -10.89
C GLY A 30 16.69 18.16 -11.10
N ASP A 31 15.99 17.01 -11.15
CA ASP A 31 14.55 16.97 -11.41
C ASP A 31 13.73 17.20 -10.13
N ALA A 32 13.23 18.43 -9.91
CA ALA A 32 12.45 18.74 -8.72
C ALA A 32 11.09 18.03 -8.69
N LYS A 33 10.55 17.61 -9.85
CA LYS A 33 9.21 17.00 -9.94
C LYS A 33 9.17 15.65 -9.23
N ILE A 34 10.24 14.85 -9.35
CA ILE A 34 10.32 13.54 -8.67
C ILE A 34 10.33 13.70 -7.16
N TRP A 35 10.97 14.76 -6.66
CA TRP A 35 11.05 15.08 -5.23
C TRP A 35 9.72 15.55 -4.65
N PHE A 36 9.04 16.48 -5.32
CA PHE A 36 7.70 16.91 -4.90
C PHE A 36 6.72 15.74 -4.81
N LEU A 37 6.77 14.82 -5.77
CA LEU A 37 5.88 13.67 -5.77
C LEU A 37 6.20 12.68 -4.63
N ALA A 38 7.48 12.48 -4.30
CA ALA A 38 7.88 11.69 -3.13
C ALA A 38 7.34 12.26 -1.81
N ILE A 39 7.33 13.59 -1.66
CA ILE A 39 6.73 14.26 -0.50
C ILE A 39 5.22 14.05 -0.46
N ILE A 40 4.53 14.18 -1.60
CA ILE A 40 3.09 13.92 -1.68
C ILE A 40 2.78 12.50 -1.24
N TYR A 41 3.55 11.51 -1.68
CA TYR A 41 3.38 10.12 -1.26
C TYR A 41 3.60 9.93 0.24
N PHE A 42 4.58 10.61 0.84
CA PHE A 42 4.81 10.54 2.28
C PHE A 42 3.66 11.16 3.09
N ILE A 43 3.24 12.38 2.72
CA ILE A 43 2.20 13.12 3.44
C ILE A 43 0.83 12.45 3.27
N SER A 44 0.50 11.95 2.08
CA SER A 44 -0.81 11.32 1.82
C SER A 44 -0.85 9.83 2.14
N GLY A 45 0.26 9.11 1.99
CA GLY A 45 0.31 7.65 2.12
C GLY A 45 0.03 7.17 3.54
N VAL A 46 0.65 7.80 4.55
CA VAL A 46 0.49 7.44 5.96
C VAL A 46 -0.94 7.71 6.50
N PRO A 47 -1.49 8.93 6.40
CA PRO A 47 -2.86 9.18 6.82
C PRO A 47 -3.88 8.46 5.93
N GLY A 48 -3.59 8.31 4.64
CA GLY A 48 -4.40 7.52 3.71
C GLY A 48 -4.52 6.07 4.15
N ALA A 49 -3.41 5.41 4.47
CA ALA A 49 -3.41 4.03 4.98
C ALA A 49 -4.23 3.89 6.28
N TYR A 50 -4.07 4.85 7.20
CA TYR A 50 -4.84 4.85 8.45
C TYR A 50 -6.35 4.98 8.21
N VAL A 51 -6.77 5.91 7.35
CA VAL A 51 -8.19 6.18 7.08
C VAL A 51 -8.83 5.10 6.21
N LEU A 52 -8.12 4.60 5.20
CA LEU A 52 -8.67 3.72 4.18
C LEU A 52 -8.78 2.27 4.64
N TRP A 53 -7.85 1.74 5.43
CA TRP A 53 -7.93 0.33 5.81
C TRP A 53 -7.79 0.09 7.31
N TYR A 54 -6.97 0.84 8.04
CA TYR A 54 -6.81 0.63 9.48
C TYR A 54 -8.11 0.92 10.23
N ARG A 55 -8.69 2.10 10.02
CA ARG A 55 -9.93 2.52 10.70
C ARG A 55 -11.15 1.67 10.28
N PRO A 56 -11.40 1.36 9.00
CA PRO A 56 -12.52 0.50 8.60
C PRO A 56 -12.41 -0.91 9.17
N LEU A 57 -11.22 -1.49 9.20
CA LEU A 57 -10.99 -2.80 9.80
C LEU A 57 -11.26 -2.78 11.30
N TYR A 58 -10.76 -1.77 12.00
CA TYR A 58 -10.99 -1.63 13.44
C TYR A 58 -12.49 -1.58 13.75
N ARG A 59 -13.26 -0.83 12.95
CA ARG A 59 -14.72 -0.78 13.05
C ARG A 59 -15.38 -2.10 12.67
N ALA A 60 -14.85 -2.84 11.69
CA ALA A 60 -15.38 -4.13 11.27
C ALA A 60 -15.27 -5.19 12.37
N PHE A 61 -14.15 -5.24 13.09
CA PHE A 61 -14.00 -6.13 14.26
C PHE A 61 -14.94 -5.74 15.40
N ARG A 62 -15.12 -4.44 15.70
CA ARG A 62 -15.98 -4.01 16.82
C ARG A 62 -17.48 -4.20 16.53
N THR A 63 -17.92 -3.92 15.31
CA THR A 63 -19.35 -3.95 14.96
C THR A 63 -19.80 -5.25 14.32
N GLU A 64 -18.89 -6.21 14.19
CA GLU A 64 -19.07 -7.52 13.57
C GLU A 64 -19.63 -7.56 12.13
N SER A 65 -19.92 -6.41 11.53
CA SER A 65 -20.58 -6.27 10.24
C SER A 65 -19.73 -6.80 9.08
N ALA A 66 -20.31 -7.74 8.33
CA ALA A 66 -19.68 -8.33 7.16
C ALA A 66 -19.44 -7.31 6.03
N MET A 67 -20.37 -6.35 5.82
CA MET A 67 -20.21 -5.29 4.82
C MET A 67 -18.97 -4.42 5.05
N LYS A 68 -18.63 -4.14 6.32
CA LYS A 68 -17.40 -3.38 6.65
C LYS A 68 -16.13 -4.18 6.41
N PHE A 69 -16.18 -5.51 6.58
CA PHE A 69 -15.09 -6.40 6.14
C PHE A 69 -14.90 -6.34 4.62
N GLY A 70 -15.99 -6.38 3.84
CA GLY A 70 -15.94 -6.22 2.38
C GLY A 70 -15.26 -4.91 1.94
N TRP A 71 -15.64 -3.79 2.56
CA TRP A 71 -15.04 -2.49 2.30
C TRP A 71 -13.55 -2.44 2.64
N PHE A 72 -13.14 -3.07 3.74
CA PHE A 72 -11.74 -3.23 4.10
C PHE A 72 -10.97 -4.00 3.02
N PHE A 73 -11.46 -5.16 2.56
CA PHE A 73 -10.76 -5.95 1.55
C PHE A 73 -10.54 -5.16 0.27
N MET A 74 -11.56 -4.43 -0.20
CA MET A 74 -11.45 -3.59 -1.40
C MET A 74 -10.35 -2.53 -1.28
N LEU A 75 -10.35 -1.76 -0.19
CA LEU A 75 -9.35 -0.69 0.01
C LEU A 75 -7.95 -1.24 0.32
N TYR A 76 -7.86 -2.37 1.00
CA TYR A 76 -6.59 -3.01 1.30
C TYR A 76 -5.94 -3.64 0.06
N MET A 77 -6.73 -4.13 -0.91
CA MET A 77 -6.22 -4.54 -2.21
C MET A 77 -5.59 -3.37 -2.99
N LEU A 78 -6.15 -2.16 -2.90
CA LEU A 78 -5.54 -0.96 -3.48
C LEU A 78 -4.20 -0.63 -2.83
N HIS A 79 -4.08 -0.80 -1.51
CA HIS A 79 -2.83 -0.62 -0.79
C HIS A 79 -1.76 -1.65 -1.22
N ILE A 80 -2.12 -2.92 -1.36
CA ILE A 80 -1.22 -3.96 -1.89
C ILE A 80 -0.80 -3.61 -3.33
N GLY A 81 -1.76 -3.21 -4.18
CA GLY A 81 -1.49 -2.76 -5.54
C GLY A 81 -0.52 -1.58 -5.59
N PHE A 82 -0.68 -0.60 -4.71
CA PHE A 82 0.25 0.53 -4.57
C PHE A 82 1.65 0.07 -4.15
N CYS A 83 1.79 -0.85 -3.19
CA CYS A 83 3.11 -1.33 -2.73
C CYS A 83 3.84 -2.11 -3.84
N ILE A 84 3.11 -2.96 -4.58
CA ILE A 84 3.65 -3.68 -5.74
C ILE A 84 4.06 -2.67 -6.83
N PHE A 85 3.18 -1.71 -7.14
CA PHE A 85 3.49 -0.65 -8.09
C PHE A 85 4.71 0.15 -7.68
N ALA A 86 4.88 0.48 -6.40
CA ALA A 86 6.04 1.20 -5.87
C ALA A 86 7.33 0.35 -5.94
N SER A 87 7.23 -0.97 -5.72
CA SER A 87 8.38 -1.87 -5.86
C SER A 87 8.87 -2.00 -7.31
N VAL A 88 7.97 -1.97 -8.29
CA VAL A 88 8.35 -1.99 -9.70
C VAL A 88 8.77 -0.60 -10.17
N ALA A 89 8.02 0.42 -9.74
CA ALA A 89 8.08 1.82 -10.17
C ALA A 89 8.17 1.96 -11.70
N PRO A 90 7.19 1.46 -12.46
CA PRO A 90 7.23 1.56 -13.91
C PRO A 90 7.19 3.03 -14.35
N PRO A 91 7.87 3.39 -15.45
CA PRO A 91 8.06 4.78 -15.90
C PRO A 91 6.80 5.45 -16.47
N VAL A 92 5.62 5.03 -16.03
CA VAL A 92 4.31 5.50 -16.48
C VAL A 92 3.97 6.86 -15.85
N VAL A 93 4.40 7.10 -14.61
CA VAL A 93 4.13 8.33 -13.86
C VAL A 93 5.43 9.14 -13.76
N PHE A 94 5.50 10.28 -14.46
CA PHE A 94 6.58 11.28 -14.42
C PHE A 94 8.01 10.69 -14.45
N ARG A 95 8.34 9.92 -15.50
CA ARG A 95 9.64 9.26 -15.72
C ARG A 95 10.01 8.15 -14.72
N GLY A 96 9.13 7.77 -13.79
CA GLY A 96 9.29 6.59 -12.93
C GLY A 96 10.28 6.70 -11.78
N LYS A 97 10.92 7.86 -11.55
CA LYS A 97 12.01 8.00 -10.56
C LYS A 97 11.57 8.53 -9.19
N SER A 98 10.28 8.84 -9.01
CA SER A 98 9.70 9.34 -7.75
C SER A 98 9.46 8.25 -6.70
N LEU A 99 9.50 6.99 -7.11
CA LEU A 99 9.41 5.82 -6.23
C LEU A 99 10.71 5.01 -6.38
N THR A 100 11.20 4.50 -5.27
CA THR A 100 12.42 3.68 -5.18
C THR A 100 12.15 2.23 -5.57
N GLY A 101 11.63 2.03 -6.79
CA GLY A 101 11.43 0.69 -7.35
C GLY A 101 12.66 0.14 -8.06
N ILE A 102 12.58 -1.11 -8.48
CA ILE A 102 13.69 -1.81 -9.16
C ILE A 102 14.04 -1.18 -10.52
N LEU A 103 13.05 -0.71 -11.28
CA LEU A 103 13.30 -0.11 -12.60
C LEU A 103 14.12 1.19 -12.52
N PRO A 104 13.75 2.19 -11.70
CA PRO A 104 14.58 3.38 -11.53
C PRO A 104 15.90 3.08 -10.81
N ALA A 105 15.99 2.02 -9.98
CA ALA A 105 17.26 1.61 -9.37
C ALA A 105 18.29 1.18 -10.44
N ILE A 106 17.85 0.35 -11.40
CA ILE A 106 18.70 -0.14 -12.50
C ILE A 106 19.04 1.00 -13.47
N ASP A 107 18.10 1.91 -13.73
CA ASP A 107 18.33 3.05 -14.62
C ASP A 107 19.39 4.02 -14.07
N VAL A 108 19.40 4.26 -12.75
CA VAL A 108 20.28 5.27 -12.14
C VAL A 108 21.63 4.71 -11.67
N ILE A 109 21.75 3.39 -11.44
CA ILE A 109 22.99 2.80 -10.90
C ILE A 109 24.20 2.95 -11.83
N GLY A 110 23.98 3.00 -13.16
CA GLY A 110 25.04 3.17 -14.15
C GLY A 110 25.73 4.54 -14.07
N ASP A 111 24.94 5.60 -13.81
CA ASP A 111 25.45 6.97 -13.74
C ASP A 111 25.82 7.38 -12.31
N HIS A 112 25.05 6.94 -11.32
CA HIS A 112 25.14 7.37 -9.93
C HIS A 112 24.93 6.19 -8.97
N VAL A 113 26.00 5.43 -8.76
CA VAL A 113 26.00 4.22 -7.90
C VAL A 113 25.36 4.45 -6.53
N LEU A 114 25.68 5.57 -5.85
CA LEU A 114 25.11 5.88 -4.54
C LEU A 114 23.57 6.00 -4.57
N VAL A 115 23.04 6.69 -5.58
CA VAL A 115 21.59 6.86 -5.76
C VAL A 115 20.95 5.52 -6.11
N GLY A 116 21.60 4.72 -6.96
CA GLY A 116 21.18 3.35 -7.27
C GLY A 116 21.04 2.47 -6.02
N ILE A 117 22.05 2.46 -5.14
CA ILE A 117 22.02 1.70 -3.87
C ILE A 117 20.84 2.13 -3.00
N PHE A 118 20.60 3.44 -2.88
CA PHE A 118 19.49 3.97 -2.07
C PHE A 118 18.13 3.51 -2.63
N TYR A 119 18.01 3.46 -3.95
CA TYR A 119 16.82 2.95 -4.63
C TYR A 119 16.65 1.44 -4.44
N PHE A 120 17.72 0.64 -4.46
CA PHE A 120 17.66 -0.79 -4.16
C PHE A 120 17.20 -1.09 -2.72
N ILE A 121 17.64 -0.28 -1.75
CA ILE A 121 17.14 -0.40 -0.36
C ILE A 121 15.65 -0.11 -0.30
N GLY A 122 15.19 0.96 -0.97
CA GLY A 122 13.77 1.29 -1.06
C GLY A 122 12.94 0.20 -1.73
N PHE A 123 13.47 -0.42 -2.79
CA PHE A 123 12.86 -1.56 -3.46
C PHE A 123 12.67 -2.73 -2.48
N GLY A 124 13.71 -3.05 -1.71
CA GLY A 124 13.63 -4.08 -0.66
C GLY A 124 12.54 -3.77 0.36
N LEU A 125 12.42 -2.52 0.81
CA LEU A 125 11.38 -2.10 1.76
C LEU A 125 9.97 -2.26 1.18
N PHE A 126 9.71 -1.81 -0.06
CA PHE A 126 8.41 -1.96 -0.71
C PHE A 126 8.07 -3.41 -1.06
N CYS A 127 9.06 -4.22 -1.39
CA CYS A 127 8.88 -5.66 -1.62
C CYS A 127 8.47 -6.36 -0.32
N LEU A 128 9.20 -6.12 0.77
CA LEU A 128 8.85 -6.68 2.07
C LEU A 128 7.49 -6.17 2.58
N GLU A 129 7.12 -4.93 2.27
CA GLU A 129 5.80 -4.39 2.58
C GLU A 129 4.69 -5.09 1.81
N SER A 130 4.90 -5.35 0.52
CA SER A 130 3.96 -6.10 -0.32
C SER A 130 3.74 -7.52 0.21
N VAL A 131 4.82 -8.24 0.55
CA VAL A 131 4.75 -9.60 1.09
C VAL A 131 4.01 -9.64 2.43
N LEU A 132 4.33 -8.72 3.35
CA LEU A 132 3.66 -8.66 4.65
C LEU A 132 2.17 -8.32 4.49
N SER A 133 1.82 -7.37 3.61
CA SER A 133 0.43 -7.00 3.36
C SER A 133 -0.38 -8.14 2.74
N ILE A 134 0.23 -8.93 1.84
CA ILE A 134 -0.38 -10.16 1.31
C ILE A 134 -0.62 -11.19 2.43
N TRP A 135 0.36 -11.38 3.32
CA TRP A 135 0.19 -12.29 4.45
C TRP A 135 -0.93 -11.82 5.39
N VAL A 136 -1.01 -10.52 5.69
CA VAL A 136 -2.04 -9.96 6.56
C VAL A 136 -3.45 -10.10 5.96
N ILE A 137 -3.64 -9.82 4.67
CA ILE A 137 -4.97 -9.97 4.05
C ILE A 137 -5.44 -11.43 4.06
N GLN A 138 -4.52 -12.39 3.89
CA GLN A 138 -4.82 -13.82 4.01
C GLN A 138 -5.32 -14.16 5.41
N GLN A 139 -4.68 -13.66 6.47
CA GLN A 139 -5.13 -13.90 7.85
C GLN A 139 -6.55 -13.35 8.10
N VAL A 140 -6.85 -12.13 7.63
CA VAL A 140 -8.20 -11.55 7.76
C VAL A 140 -9.22 -12.32 6.95
N TYR A 141 -8.86 -12.74 5.74
CA TYR A 141 -9.74 -13.53 4.89
C TYR A 141 -10.09 -14.88 5.52
N MET A 142 -9.10 -15.57 6.09
CA MET A 142 -9.33 -16.83 6.82
C MET A 142 -10.24 -16.63 8.03
N TYR A 143 -10.04 -15.57 8.81
CA TYR A 143 -10.93 -15.20 9.92
C TYR A 143 -12.37 -14.90 9.44
N PHE A 144 -12.50 -14.13 8.35
CA PHE A 144 -13.79 -13.77 7.78
C PHE A 144 -14.57 -14.99 7.24
N ARG A 145 -13.88 -15.95 6.61
CA ARG A 145 -14.48 -17.22 6.17
C ARG A 145 -14.85 -18.14 7.33
N GLY A 146 -13.97 -18.24 8.34
CA GLY A 146 -14.19 -19.12 9.49
C GLY A 146 -15.30 -18.65 10.43
N SER A 147 -15.57 -17.35 10.49
CA SER A 147 -16.58 -16.74 11.38
C SER A 147 -18.02 -16.78 10.86
N GLY A 148 -18.29 -17.41 9.71
CA GLY A 148 -19.66 -17.48 9.13
C GLY A 148 -20.17 -16.17 8.50
N LYS A 149 -19.48 -15.05 8.72
CA LYS A 149 -19.80 -13.71 8.18
C LYS A 149 -19.85 -13.66 6.66
N ALA A 150 -19.05 -14.51 5.98
CA ALA A 150 -19.12 -14.65 4.53
C ALA A 150 -20.48 -15.18 4.05
N ALA A 151 -21.08 -16.13 4.79
CA ALA A 151 -22.40 -16.68 4.46
C ALA A 151 -23.52 -15.67 4.79
N GLU A 152 -23.35 -14.93 5.88
CA GLU A 152 -24.25 -13.83 6.26
C GLU A 152 -24.27 -12.74 5.18
N LEU A 153 -23.10 -12.25 4.73
CA LEU A 153 -22.98 -11.27 3.65
C LEU A 153 -23.72 -11.73 2.38
N LYS A 154 -23.55 -13.01 2.00
CA LYS A 154 -24.20 -13.59 0.82
C LYS A 154 -25.72 -13.61 0.96
N ARG A 155 -26.24 -13.91 2.17
CA ARG A 155 -27.67 -13.88 2.48
C ARG A 155 -28.23 -12.46 2.52
N GLU A 156 -27.50 -11.50 3.09
CA GLU A 156 -27.88 -10.09 3.10
C GLU A 156 -27.92 -9.51 1.68
N ALA A 157 -26.91 -9.79 0.86
CA ALA A 157 -26.87 -9.37 -0.54
C ALA A 157 -28.04 -9.95 -1.35
N ALA A 158 -28.37 -11.23 -1.16
CA ALA A 158 -29.51 -11.86 -1.80
C ALA A 158 -30.86 -11.22 -1.37
N ARG A 159 -31.02 -10.92 -0.08
CA ARG A 159 -32.21 -10.22 0.44
C ARG A 159 -32.30 -8.78 -0.05
N GLY A 160 -31.18 -8.08 -0.17
CA GLY A 160 -31.10 -6.71 -0.69
C GLY A 160 -31.48 -6.65 -2.17
N ALA A 161 -30.97 -7.58 -2.99
CA ALA A 161 -31.33 -7.69 -4.40
C ALA A 161 -32.83 -7.99 -4.58
N LEU A 162 -33.40 -8.87 -3.75
CA LEU A 162 -34.83 -9.17 -3.79
C LEU A 162 -35.69 -7.95 -3.46
N ARG A 163 -35.29 -7.14 -2.46
CA ARG A 163 -36.00 -5.89 -2.10
C ARG A 163 -35.89 -4.79 -3.15
N ALA A 164 -34.83 -4.79 -3.95
CA ALA A 164 -34.65 -3.82 -5.04
C ALA A 164 -35.40 -4.22 -6.32
N ALA A 165 -35.92 -5.44 -6.38
CA ALA A 165 -36.63 -6.00 -7.54
C ALA A 165 -38.16 -6.02 -7.37
N VAL A 166 -38.67 -5.60 -6.21
CA VAL A 166 -40.11 -5.42 -5.90
C VAL A 166 -40.38 -3.93 -5.78
#